data_AF-A0A937N6E1-F1
#
_entry.id   AF-A0A937N6E1-F1
#
_cell.length_a   1.000
_cell.length_b   1.000
_cell.length_c   1.000
_cell.angle_alpha   90.00
_cell.angle_beta   90.00
_cell.angle_gamma   90.00
#
_symmetry.space_group_name_H-M   'P 1'
#
loop_
_entity.id
_entity.type
_entity.pdbx_description
1 polymer ?
#
loop_
_entity_poly.entity_id
_entity_poly.type
_entity_poly.pdbx_seq_one_letter_code
_entity_poly.pdbx_strand_id
1 'polypeptide(L)'
;MSVQNCGGVNAVLCWIELWSTERPTNSLDYKRPKGMTDAPKGYHLVAVDDCGVQGNQPDLVSGQHWTYSATEVPLAVCDENDPARTVSYSESAILYRFGDLGKAARYKLRVMYLSHNESRSQSLFVSGRELHGKLNLPKQQIVCREFDIPGSEIRELPAEAVKTRIAVDDVTVDTASPLKVSMPANGGFGVRFEGSAKEVQLR
;
A
#
# COMPACT_ATOMS: atom_id res chain seq x y z
N MET A 1 13.94 25.76 4.63
CA MET A 1 13.00 24.65 4.39
C MET A 1 13.38 24.04 3.05
N SER A 2 14.06 22.90 3.07
CA SER A 2 14.41 22.17 1.84
C SER A 2 13.16 21.48 1.32
N VAL A 3 12.75 21.82 0.10
CA VAL A 3 11.72 21.10 -0.64
C VAL A 3 12.32 19.74 -0.98
N GLN A 4 11.94 18.68 -0.26
CA GLN A 4 12.28 17.32 -0.64
C GLN A 4 11.58 17.04 -1.96
N ASN A 5 12.36 16.91 -3.02
CA ASN A 5 11.86 16.69 -4.36
C ASN A 5 11.65 15.17 -4.52
N CYS A 6 10.44 14.73 -4.86
CA CYS A 6 10.07 13.31 -5.01
C CYS A 6 10.69 12.62 -6.26
N GLY A 7 11.83 13.11 -6.76
CA GLY A 7 12.43 12.75 -8.04
C GLY A 7 12.96 11.32 -8.17
N GLY A 8 13.12 10.59 -7.05
CA GLY A 8 13.56 9.17 -7.02
C GLY A 8 12.48 8.17 -6.61
N VAL A 9 11.24 8.63 -6.42
CA VAL A 9 10.18 7.80 -5.83
C VAL A 9 9.64 6.82 -6.86
N ASN A 10 9.68 5.53 -6.56
CA ASN A 10 9.22 4.49 -7.48
C ASN A 10 7.81 4.00 -7.13
N ALA A 11 7.53 3.65 -5.86
CA ALA A 11 6.21 3.20 -5.42
C ALA A 11 5.42 4.33 -4.73
N VAL A 12 4.11 4.41 -4.97
CA VAL A 12 3.18 5.33 -4.26
C VAL A 12 1.87 4.62 -3.92
N LEU A 13 1.25 4.93 -2.80
CA LEU A 13 -0.06 4.41 -2.42
C LEU A 13 -0.79 5.46 -1.60
N CYS A 14 -2.03 5.78 -1.96
CA CYS A 14 -2.84 6.79 -1.25
C CYS A 14 -3.70 6.19 -0.16
N TRP A 15 -4.22 4.99 -0.41
CA TRP A 15 -5.22 4.40 0.46
C TRP A 15 -5.25 2.89 0.32
N ILE A 16 -5.52 2.20 1.42
CA ILE A 16 -5.72 0.76 1.46
C ILE A 16 -6.93 0.45 2.35
N GLU A 17 -7.81 -0.43 1.87
CA GLU A 17 -8.88 -1.02 2.68
C GLU A 17 -8.77 -2.54 2.58
N LEU A 18 -8.82 -3.22 3.72
CA LEU A 18 -9.00 -4.65 3.79
C LEU A 18 -10.40 -4.96 4.29
N TRP A 19 -11.11 -5.79 3.54
CA TRP A 19 -12.46 -6.24 3.85
C TRP A 19 -12.46 -7.76 4.04
N SER A 20 -13.27 -8.27 4.97
CA SER A 20 -13.41 -9.69 5.29
C SER A 20 -14.87 -10.12 5.30
N THR A 21 -15.16 -11.38 4.97
CA THR A 21 -16.49 -11.97 5.23
C THR A 21 -16.75 -12.21 6.71
N GLU A 22 -15.71 -12.21 7.55
CA GLU A 22 -15.83 -12.27 9.00
C GLU A 22 -16.00 -10.86 9.57
N ARG A 23 -16.86 -10.73 10.58
CA ARG A 23 -17.15 -9.45 11.21
C ARG A 23 -16.00 -9.07 12.15
N PRO A 24 -15.45 -7.84 12.05
CA PRO A 24 -14.46 -7.38 13.02
C PRO A 24 -15.09 -7.26 14.41
N THR A 25 -14.25 -7.39 15.43
CA THR A 25 -14.64 -7.18 16.83
C THR A 25 -14.81 -5.68 17.16
N ASN A 26 -14.17 -4.80 16.39
CA ASN A 26 -14.18 -3.35 16.58
C ASN A 26 -14.73 -2.62 15.36
N SER A 27 -15.39 -1.48 15.58
CA SER A 27 -15.72 -0.55 14.51
C SER A 27 -14.51 0.32 14.19
N LEU A 28 -14.21 0.50 12.92
CA LEU A 28 -13.21 1.43 12.43
C LEU A 28 -13.91 2.75 12.07
N ASP A 29 -13.47 3.86 12.64
CA ASP A 29 -13.90 5.20 12.24
C ASP A 29 -12.85 5.80 11.30
N TYR A 30 -13.28 6.24 10.13
CA TYR A 30 -12.38 6.73 9.10
C TYR A 30 -13.09 7.57 8.04
N LYS A 31 -12.38 8.54 7.47
CA LYS A 31 -12.88 9.36 6.36
C LYS A 31 -12.40 8.78 5.04
N ARG A 32 -13.31 8.18 4.27
CA ARG A 32 -12.99 7.64 2.95
C ARG A 32 -12.64 8.72 1.94
N PRO A 33 -11.61 8.51 1.09
CA PRO A 33 -11.35 9.37 -0.04
C PRO A 33 -12.47 9.29 -1.08
N LYS A 34 -12.63 10.38 -1.83
CA LYS A 34 -13.64 10.49 -2.89
C LYS A 34 -13.27 9.56 -4.04
N GLY A 35 -14.27 8.88 -4.60
CA GLY A 35 -14.07 7.96 -5.73
C GLY A 35 -13.81 6.50 -5.35
N MET A 36 -13.75 6.16 -4.06
CA MET A 36 -13.89 4.76 -3.64
C MET A 36 -15.32 4.26 -3.80
N THR A 37 -15.47 3.01 -4.24
CA THR A 37 -16.77 2.34 -4.40
C THR A 37 -17.37 1.94 -3.06
N ASP A 38 -18.69 1.73 -3.00
CA ASP A 38 -19.38 1.28 -1.79
C ASP A 38 -18.80 -0.01 -1.21
N ALA A 39 -19.07 -0.27 0.07
CA ALA A 39 -18.65 -1.49 0.74
C ALA A 39 -19.03 -2.74 -0.07
N PRO A 40 -18.13 -3.73 -0.25
CA PRO A 40 -18.49 -4.96 -0.93
C PRO A 40 -19.60 -5.68 -0.17
N LYS A 41 -20.66 -6.09 -0.86
CA LYS A 41 -21.81 -6.77 -0.25
C LYS A 41 -21.36 -8.06 0.46
N GLY A 42 -21.73 -8.20 1.73
CA GLY A 42 -21.38 -9.38 2.54
C GLY A 42 -19.95 -9.37 3.07
N TYR A 43 -19.25 -8.24 2.98
CA TYR A 43 -17.95 -8.02 3.60
C TYR A 43 -18.04 -6.91 4.65
N HIS A 44 -17.14 -6.98 5.62
CA HIS A 44 -16.94 -6.02 6.70
C HIS A 44 -15.53 -5.46 6.60
N LEU A 45 -15.37 -4.16 6.81
CA LEU A 45 -14.05 -3.56 6.84
C LEU A 45 -13.29 -4.06 8.07
N VAL A 46 -12.07 -4.54 7.88
CA VAL A 46 -11.23 -5.06 8.97
C VAL A 46 -9.93 -4.31 9.15
N ALA A 47 -9.44 -3.59 8.13
CA ALA A 47 -8.30 -2.70 8.26
C ALA A 47 -8.39 -1.55 7.24
N VAL A 48 -7.76 -0.43 7.57
CA VAL A 48 -7.71 0.76 6.73
C VAL A 48 -6.44 1.56 7.05
N ASP A 49 -5.74 2.02 6.01
CA ASP A 49 -4.64 2.97 6.16
C ASP A 49 -4.83 4.18 5.23
N ASP A 50 -4.82 5.37 5.84
CA ASP A 50 -4.68 6.66 5.16
C ASP A 50 -3.19 6.87 4.86
N CYS A 51 -2.78 6.36 3.71
CA CYS A 51 -1.38 6.18 3.40
C CYS A 51 -0.71 7.54 3.24
N GLY A 52 0.36 7.79 3.98
CA GLY A 52 1.02 9.10 3.97
C GLY A 52 0.54 10.07 5.04
N VAL A 53 -0.41 9.68 5.90
CA VAL A 53 -0.73 10.41 7.13
C VAL A 53 -0.10 9.71 8.33
N GLN A 54 0.80 10.41 9.02
CA GLN A 54 1.44 9.86 10.22
C GLN A 54 0.39 9.56 11.28
N GLY A 55 0.39 8.34 11.82
CA GLY A 55 -0.56 7.88 12.82
C GLY A 55 -1.85 7.25 12.27
N ASN A 56 -2.15 7.41 10.98
CA ASN A 56 -3.34 6.83 10.33
C ASN A 56 -3.01 5.68 9.37
N GLN A 57 -1.82 5.10 9.51
CA GLN A 57 -1.36 3.95 8.73
C GLN A 57 -0.79 2.85 9.67
N PRO A 58 -1.64 2.27 10.54
CA PRO A 58 -1.21 1.33 11.58
C PRO A 58 -0.53 0.07 11.03
N ASP A 59 -0.82 -0.30 9.78
CA ASP A 59 -0.30 -1.51 9.15
C ASP A 59 0.98 -1.25 8.33
N LEU A 60 1.45 0.00 8.21
CA LEU A 60 2.69 0.33 7.51
C LEU A 60 3.92 -0.22 8.25
N VAL A 61 4.69 -1.05 7.56
CA VAL A 61 5.97 -1.61 8.05
C VAL A 61 7.16 -0.82 7.49
N SER A 62 7.11 -0.46 6.21
CA SER A 62 8.19 0.27 5.54
C SER A 62 7.63 1.19 4.47
N GLY A 63 8.03 2.46 4.52
CA GLY A 63 7.62 3.52 3.60
C GLY A 63 7.82 4.89 4.23
N GLN A 64 7.81 5.92 3.41
CA GLN A 64 7.80 7.33 3.80
C GLN A 64 6.42 7.94 3.48
N HIS A 65 6.18 9.16 3.96
CA HIS A 65 4.91 9.85 3.78
C HIS A 65 5.11 11.15 2.99
N TRP A 66 4.18 11.44 2.07
CA TRP A 66 4.15 12.68 1.32
C TRP A 66 2.71 13.21 1.18
N THR A 67 2.58 14.50 0.94
CA THR A 67 1.31 15.14 0.59
C THR A 67 1.49 15.97 -0.68
N TYR A 68 0.71 15.66 -1.72
CA TYR A 68 0.78 16.42 -2.96
C TYR A 68 0.20 17.83 -2.80
N SER A 69 1.02 18.82 -3.15
CA SER A 69 0.59 20.20 -3.30
C SER A 69 -0.44 20.37 -4.43
N ALA A 70 -1.17 21.49 -4.41
CA ALA A 70 -2.08 21.86 -5.50
C ALA A 70 -1.37 22.06 -6.85
N THR A 71 -0.06 22.32 -6.83
CA THR A 71 0.78 22.44 -8.02
C THR A 71 1.16 21.08 -8.61
N GLU A 72 1.37 20.05 -7.77
CA GLU A 72 1.67 18.70 -8.23
C GLU A 72 0.41 17.97 -8.71
N VAL A 73 -0.68 18.12 -7.96
CA VAL A 73 -2.00 17.57 -8.29
C VAL A 73 -3.05 18.69 -8.19
N PRO A 74 -3.69 19.08 -9.31
CA PRO A 74 -4.71 20.13 -9.33
C PRO A 74 -5.90 19.81 -8.41
N LEU A 75 -6.52 20.85 -7.83
CA LEU A 75 -7.69 20.72 -6.96
C LEU A 75 -8.91 20.10 -7.69
N ALA A 76 -8.97 20.22 -9.02
CA ALA A 76 -10.01 19.57 -9.83
C ALA A 76 -9.93 18.03 -9.83
N VAL A 77 -8.78 17.45 -9.47
CA VAL A 77 -8.58 15.99 -9.37
C VAL A 77 -9.01 15.48 -7.99
N CYS A 78 -8.56 16.15 -6.93
CA CYS A 78 -8.96 15.87 -5.55
C CYS A 78 -8.87 17.15 -4.72
N ASP A 79 -9.77 17.32 -3.76
CA ASP A 79 -9.81 18.52 -2.91
C ASP A 79 -8.59 18.59 -1.99
N GLU A 80 -8.27 19.77 -1.44
CA GLU A 80 -7.06 20.00 -0.61
C GLU A 80 -6.97 19.07 0.61
N ASN A 81 -8.11 18.66 1.16
CA ASN A 81 -8.21 17.78 2.33
C ASN A 81 -8.74 16.38 1.98
N ASP A 82 -8.61 15.97 0.72
CA ASP A 82 -8.96 14.62 0.27
C ASP A 82 -7.81 13.64 0.64
N PRO A 83 -8.08 12.51 1.31
CA PRO A 83 -7.07 11.49 1.60
C PRO A 83 -6.35 10.94 0.36
N ALA A 84 -6.90 11.13 -0.86
CA ALA A 84 -6.16 10.81 -2.08
C ALA A 84 -4.87 11.63 -2.27
N ARG A 85 -4.71 12.78 -1.58
CA ARG A 85 -3.52 13.66 -1.68
C ARG A 85 -2.34 13.18 -0.86
N THR A 86 -2.59 12.41 0.18
CA THR A 86 -1.56 11.81 1.02
C THR A 86 -1.12 10.51 0.37
N VAL A 87 0.19 10.25 0.37
CA VAL A 87 0.75 9.00 -0.16
C VAL A 87 1.81 8.43 0.75
N SER A 88 1.77 7.11 0.94
CA SER A 88 2.96 6.34 1.26
C SER A 88 3.85 6.23 0.02
N TYR A 89 5.15 6.34 0.19
CA TYR A 89 6.10 6.21 -0.91
C TYR A 89 7.42 5.55 -0.52
N SER A 90 8.14 5.02 -1.52
CA SER A 90 9.47 4.45 -1.35
C SER A 90 10.24 4.44 -2.67
N GLU A 91 11.57 4.49 -2.59
CA GLU A 91 12.47 4.30 -3.74
C GLU A 91 12.53 2.84 -4.19
N SER A 92 12.23 1.88 -3.31
CA SER A 92 12.28 0.45 -3.60
C SER A 92 10.90 -0.19 -3.52
N ALA A 93 10.40 -0.35 -2.29
CA ALA A 93 9.10 -0.94 -2.03
C ALA A 93 8.42 -0.33 -0.81
N ILE A 94 7.09 -0.32 -0.83
CA ILE A 94 6.25 -0.02 0.34
C ILE A 94 5.73 -1.34 0.88
N LEU A 95 5.80 -1.54 2.19
CA LEU A 95 5.39 -2.76 2.87
C LEU A 95 4.31 -2.47 3.91
N TYR A 96 3.17 -3.15 3.79
CA TYR A 96 2.11 -3.19 4.80
C TYR A 96 1.97 -4.60 5.36
N ARG A 97 1.49 -4.73 6.60
CA ARG A 97 1.23 -6.01 7.25
C ARG A 97 -0.05 -5.98 8.05
N PHE A 98 -1.03 -6.75 7.58
CA PHE A 98 -2.30 -6.97 8.28
C PHE A 98 -2.21 -8.23 9.15
N GLY A 99 -2.47 -8.07 10.45
CA GLY A 99 -2.46 -9.16 11.44
C GLY A 99 -3.86 -9.66 11.81
N ASP A 100 -3.89 -10.72 12.63
CA ASP A 100 -5.11 -11.29 13.23
C ASP A 100 -6.18 -11.70 12.20
N LEU A 101 -5.74 -12.30 11.08
CA LEU A 101 -6.61 -12.72 9.97
C LEU A 101 -6.93 -14.22 10.01
N GLY A 102 -8.22 -14.56 9.91
CA GLY A 102 -8.72 -15.94 9.83
C GLY A 102 -8.61 -16.57 8.44
N LYS A 103 -8.02 -17.77 8.36
CA LYS A 103 -7.93 -18.55 7.11
C LYS A 103 -9.28 -19.00 6.54
N ALA A 104 -10.33 -19.03 7.36
CA ALA A 104 -11.68 -19.43 6.94
C ALA A 104 -12.44 -18.31 6.20
N ALA A 105 -12.00 -17.05 6.33
CA ALA A 105 -12.63 -15.92 5.68
C ALA A 105 -12.23 -15.79 4.19
N ARG A 106 -12.98 -14.95 3.48
CA ARG A 106 -12.54 -14.38 2.19
C ARG A 106 -12.28 -12.91 2.38
N TYR A 107 -11.28 -12.42 1.67
CA TYR A 107 -10.84 -11.03 1.79
C TYR A 107 -10.98 -10.29 0.46
N LYS A 108 -11.21 -8.98 0.57
CA LYS A 108 -11.10 -8.03 -0.53
C LYS A 108 -10.12 -6.94 -0.15
N LEU A 109 -9.06 -6.80 -0.94
CA LEU A 109 -8.10 -5.72 -0.80
C LEU A 109 -8.43 -4.64 -1.81
N ARG A 110 -8.69 -3.42 -1.33
CA ARG A 110 -8.84 -2.23 -2.17
C ARG A 110 -7.65 -1.33 -1.98
N VAL A 111 -7.14 -0.82 -3.09
CA VAL A 111 -6.01 0.11 -3.11
C VAL A 111 -6.33 1.30 -3.98
N MET A 112 -5.87 2.48 -3.57
CA MET A 112 -5.95 3.71 -4.33
C MET A 112 -4.55 4.21 -4.66
N TYR A 113 -4.34 4.54 -5.93
CA TYR A 113 -3.12 5.14 -6.43
C TYR A 113 -3.39 6.54 -6.97
N LEU A 114 -2.43 7.45 -6.75
CA LEU A 114 -2.34 8.74 -7.40
C LEU A 114 -0.88 9.07 -7.65
N SER A 115 -0.57 9.43 -8.89
CA SER A 115 0.77 9.86 -9.29
C SER A 115 0.71 11.26 -9.88
N HIS A 116 1.59 12.16 -9.43
CA HIS A 116 1.80 13.45 -10.09
C HIS A 116 2.66 13.33 -11.38
N ASN A 117 3.19 12.13 -11.67
CA ASN A 117 4.10 11.85 -12.79
C ASN A 117 3.48 10.81 -13.75
N GLU A 118 3.68 10.99 -15.06
CA GLU A 118 3.21 10.12 -16.15
C GLU A 118 4.06 8.87 -16.39
N SER A 119 5.24 8.78 -15.77
CA SER A 119 6.23 7.73 -16.00
C SER A 119 6.27 6.65 -14.93
N ARG A 120 5.26 6.61 -14.06
CA ARG A 120 5.23 5.69 -12.91
C ARG A 120 4.48 4.41 -13.27
N SER A 121 5.10 3.28 -12.99
CA SER A 121 4.40 1.99 -13.00
C SER A 121 4.55 1.27 -11.68
N GLN A 122 3.53 0.52 -11.29
CA GLN A 122 3.47 -0.15 -9.99
C GLN A 122 3.00 -1.59 -10.10
N SER A 123 3.64 -2.47 -9.35
CA SER A 123 3.21 -3.85 -9.14
C SER A 123 2.80 -4.06 -7.68
N LEU A 124 1.88 -4.98 -7.45
CA LEU A 124 1.34 -5.30 -6.14
C LEU A 124 1.42 -6.79 -5.87
N PHE A 125 1.94 -7.14 -4.71
CA PHE A 125 2.07 -8.52 -4.25
C PHE A 125 1.42 -8.70 -2.87
N VAL A 126 0.81 -9.87 -2.66
CA VAL A 126 0.29 -10.33 -1.38
C VAL A 126 0.92 -11.68 -1.05
N SER A 127 1.62 -11.78 0.08
CA SER A 127 2.28 -13.03 0.48
C SER A 127 3.16 -13.67 -0.62
N GLY A 128 3.76 -12.83 -1.48
CA GLY A 128 4.57 -13.24 -2.63
C GLY A 128 3.80 -13.58 -3.91
N ARG A 129 2.46 -13.62 -3.89
CA ARG A 129 1.61 -13.73 -5.09
C ARG A 129 1.40 -12.35 -5.70
N GLU A 130 1.65 -12.21 -7.00
CA GLU A 130 1.33 -10.99 -7.73
C GLU A 130 -0.19 -10.84 -7.90
N LEU A 131 -0.74 -9.71 -7.45
CA LEU A 131 -2.14 -9.34 -7.66
C LEU A 131 -2.32 -8.55 -8.95
N HIS A 132 -1.37 -7.67 -9.23
CA HIS A 132 -1.18 -7.10 -10.56
C HIS A 132 0.30 -6.82 -10.80
N GLY A 133 0.74 -7.11 -12.02
CA GLY A 133 2.06 -6.69 -12.49
C GLY A 133 2.10 -5.20 -12.82
N LYS A 134 3.00 -4.83 -13.72
CA LYS A 134 3.32 -3.44 -14.05
C LYS A 134 2.10 -2.64 -14.54
N LEU A 135 1.42 -1.96 -13.62
CA LEU A 135 0.31 -1.06 -13.87
C LEU A 135 0.86 0.34 -14.12
N ASN A 136 0.67 0.88 -15.32
CA ASN A 136 1.01 2.27 -15.59
C ASN A 136 0.01 3.18 -14.89
N LEU A 137 0.51 4.08 -14.04
CA LEU A 137 -0.31 5.05 -13.33
C LEU A 137 -0.41 6.32 -14.18
N PRO A 138 -1.62 6.71 -14.63
CA PRO A 138 -1.82 7.95 -15.33
C PRO A 138 -1.49 9.15 -14.43
N LYS A 139 -0.87 10.17 -15.03
CA LYS A 139 -0.57 11.43 -14.34
C LYS A 139 -1.86 12.10 -13.88
N GLN A 140 -1.87 12.52 -12.62
CA GLN A 140 -2.92 13.31 -11.98
C GLN A 140 -4.31 12.66 -12.12
N GLN A 141 -4.35 11.34 -12.03
CA GLN A 141 -5.58 10.56 -12.09
C GLN A 141 -5.59 9.52 -10.97
N ILE A 142 -6.73 9.43 -10.28
CA ILE A 142 -6.96 8.45 -9.24
C ILE A 142 -7.25 7.11 -9.89
N VAL A 143 -6.53 6.07 -9.46
CA VAL A 143 -6.75 4.70 -9.90
C VAL A 143 -7.07 3.83 -8.69
N CYS A 144 -8.29 3.30 -8.67
CA CYS A 144 -8.73 2.33 -7.68
C CYS A 144 -8.67 0.91 -8.25
N ARG A 145 -8.25 -0.05 -7.42
CA ARG A 145 -8.31 -1.49 -7.73
C ARG A 145 -8.84 -2.26 -6.54
N GLU A 146 -9.59 -3.32 -6.82
CA GLU A 146 -10.09 -4.28 -5.85
C GLU A 146 -9.60 -5.67 -6.25
N PHE A 147 -9.14 -6.45 -5.28
CA PHE A 147 -8.64 -7.81 -5.48
C PHE A 147 -9.27 -8.77 -4.49
N ASP A 148 -9.65 -9.95 -4.96
CA ASP A 148 -10.03 -11.05 -4.09
C ASP A 148 -8.78 -11.77 -3.56
N ILE A 149 -8.75 -11.96 -2.25
CA ILE A 149 -7.71 -12.69 -1.54
C ILE A 149 -8.37 -13.85 -0.80
N PRO A 150 -8.15 -15.11 -1.24
CA PRO A 150 -8.59 -16.29 -0.52
C PRO A 150 -7.97 -16.35 0.88
N GLY A 151 -8.76 -16.72 1.90
CA GLY A 151 -8.23 -16.95 3.26
C GLY A 151 -7.15 -18.03 3.33
N SER A 152 -7.12 -18.96 2.38
CA SER A 152 -6.05 -19.96 2.25
C SER A 152 -4.68 -19.34 1.94
N GLU A 153 -4.62 -18.08 1.49
CA GLU A 153 -3.38 -17.34 1.27
C GLU A 153 -2.85 -16.63 2.53
N ILE A 154 -3.63 -16.65 3.62
CA ILE A 154 -3.18 -16.19 4.94
C ILE A 154 -2.15 -17.18 5.45
N ARG A 155 -0.95 -16.69 5.75
CA ARG A 155 0.15 -17.51 6.26
C ARG A 155 0.25 -17.30 7.77
N GLU A 156 0.37 -18.42 8.50
CA GLU A 156 0.81 -18.38 9.89
C GLU A 156 2.32 -18.15 9.91
N LEU A 157 2.79 -17.37 10.88
CA LEU A 157 4.13 -16.85 10.89
C LEU A 157 4.85 -17.30 12.18
N PRO A 158 6.11 -17.74 12.11
CA PRO A 158 6.82 -18.25 13.28
C PRO A 158 7.12 -17.14 14.29
N ALA A 159 6.99 -17.45 15.58
CA ALA A 159 7.03 -16.50 16.70
C ALA A 159 8.37 -15.74 16.89
N GLU A 160 9.46 -16.19 16.27
CA GLU A 160 10.83 -15.68 16.44
C GLU A 160 11.10 -14.30 15.78
N ALA A 161 10.07 -13.61 15.32
CA ALA A 161 10.19 -12.46 14.42
C ALA A 161 9.95 -11.07 15.05
N VAL A 162 9.88 -10.99 16.38
CA VAL A 162 9.41 -9.77 17.07
C VAL A 162 10.53 -8.75 17.35
N LYS A 163 11.76 -8.95 16.88
CA LYS A 163 12.84 -8.00 17.12
C LYS A 163 13.75 -7.78 15.91
N THR A 164 13.35 -6.89 15.02
CA THR A 164 14.29 -5.97 14.37
C THR A 164 13.52 -4.87 13.65
N ARG A 165 13.69 -3.63 14.12
CA ARG A 165 13.65 -2.46 13.24
C ARG A 165 14.70 -2.71 12.16
N ILE A 166 14.29 -3.16 10.97
CA ILE A 166 15.19 -3.16 9.82
C ILE A 166 15.25 -1.71 9.35
N ALA A 167 16.31 -1.02 9.77
CA ALA A 167 16.81 0.14 9.04
C ALA A 167 17.17 -0.36 7.64
N VAL A 168 16.49 0.15 6.62
CA VAL A 168 16.82 -0.11 5.22
C VAL A 168 17.78 0.99 4.79
N ASP A 169 18.99 0.97 5.33
CA ASP A 169 20.15 1.61 4.73
C ASP A 169 21.08 0.47 4.30
N ASP A 170 21.55 0.53 3.05
CA ASP A 170 22.39 -0.44 2.34
C ASP A 170 21.75 -1.77 1.93
N VAL A 171 21.06 -1.75 0.79
CA VAL A 171 20.60 -2.95 0.08
C VAL A 171 21.60 -3.32 -1.03
N THR A 172 22.39 -4.38 -0.82
CA THR A 172 22.79 -5.28 -1.91
C THR A 172 21.76 -6.39 -1.98
N VAL A 173 20.91 -6.35 -3.02
CA VAL A 173 19.94 -7.41 -3.33
C VAL A 173 20.70 -8.61 -3.91
N ASP A 174 20.84 -9.69 -3.14
CA ASP A 174 21.10 -11.01 -3.71
C ASP A 174 19.76 -11.57 -4.21
N THR A 175 19.68 -11.78 -5.53
CA THR A 175 18.50 -12.26 -6.25
C THR A 175 18.21 -13.75 -6.07
N ALA A 176 19.00 -14.45 -5.24
CA ALA A 176 18.88 -15.90 -5.05
C ALA A 176 18.07 -16.36 -3.81
N SER A 177 17.54 -15.47 -2.96
CA SER A 177 16.83 -15.87 -1.74
C SER A 177 15.44 -15.22 -1.60
N PRO A 178 14.36 -15.99 -1.38
CA PRO A 178 13.04 -15.43 -1.08
C PRO A 178 13.14 -14.59 0.20
N LEU A 179 12.68 -13.34 0.12
CA LEU A 179 12.62 -12.37 1.22
C LEU A 179 12.16 -13.05 2.53
N LYS A 180 13.11 -13.27 3.45
CA LYS A 180 12.81 -13.63 4.84
C LYS A 180 12.45 -12.36 5.61
N VAL A 181 11.25 -11.84 5.35
CA VAL A 181 10.62 -10.88 6.27
C VAL A 181 10.22 -11.67 7.51
N SER A 182 10.83 -11.37 8.65
CA SER A 182 10.40 -11.93 9.93
C SER A 182 9.10 -11.21 10.36
N MET A 183 8.03 -11.98 10.62
CA MET A 183 6.70 -11.46 10.98
C MET A 183 6.14 -12.09 12.29
N PRO A 184 5.43 -11.34 13.16
CA PRO A 184 4.96 -11.79 14.49
C PRO A 184 3.93 -12.93 14.45
N ALA A 185 3.71 -13.57 15.61
CA ALA A 185 3.13 -14.90 15.81
C ALA A 185 1.63 -15.11 15.49
N ASN A 186 0.89 -14.10 15.02
CA ASN A 186 -0.54 -14.23 14.70
C ASN A 186 -0.72 -14.11 13.19
N GLY A 187 -1.48 -15.02 12.56
CA GLY A 187 -1.63 -15.12 11.10
C GLY A 187 -1.97 -13.78 10.41
N GLY A 188 -1.44 -13.60 9.20
CA GLY A 188 -1.57 -12.35 8.45
C GLY A 188 -1.02 -12.46 7.02
N PHE A 189 -0.98 -11.33 6.29
CA PHE A 189 -0.23 -11.24 5.04
C PHE A 189 0.51 -9.92 4.91
N GLY A 190 1.68 -10.00 4.26
CA GLY A 190 2.44 -8.83 3.83
C GLY A 190 1.95 -8.36 2.46
N VAL A 191 1.72 -7.06 2.33
CA VAL A 191 1.45 -6.39 1.05
C VAL A 191 2.69 -5.64 0.64
N ARG A 192 3.18 -5.91 -0.57
CA ARG A 192 4.35 -5.26 -1.14
C ARG A 192 3.98 -4.53 -2.41
N PHE A 193 4.30 -3.24 -2.44
CA PHE A 193 4.19 -2.41 -3.62
C PHE A 193 5.57 -2.12 -4.16
N GLU A 194 5.82 -2.48 -5.42
CA GLU A 194 7.07 -2.16 -6.11
C GLU A 194 6.79 -1.17 -7.22
N GLY A 195 7.67 -0.18 -7.37
CA GLY A 195 7.56 0.79 -8.43
C GLY A 195 8.72 0.72 -9.41
N SER A 196 8.49 1.23 -10.61
CA SER A 196 9.57 1.53 -11.55
C SER A 196 9.30 2.86 -12.25
N ALA A 197 10.33 3.68 -12.40
CA ALA A 197 10.35 4.80 -13.33
C ALA A 197 10.81 4.31 -14.71
N LYS A 198 10.26 4.88 -15.79
CA LYS A 198 10.87 4.73 -17.12
C LYS A 198 12.21 5.46 -17.14
N GLU A 199 13.29 4.78 -17.53
CA GLU A 199 14.50 5.46 -17.99
C GLU A 199 14.14 6.30 -19.21
N VAL A 200 14.28 7.62 -19.08
CA VAL A 200 14.27 8.51 -20.24
C VAL A 200 15.62 8.32 -20.91
N GLN A 201 15.67 7.59 -22.03
CA GLN A 201 16.83 7.62 -22.91
C GLN A 201 16.95 9.05 -23.45
N LEU A 202 17.88 9.81 -22.88
CA LEU A 202 18.37 11.05 -23.49
C LEU A 202 19.03 10.66 -24.81
N ARG A 203 18.40 11.05 -25.92
CA ARG A 203 18.99 11.00 -27.26
C ARG A 203 19.85 12.23 -27.49
#